data_AF-A0A1G9UEV7-F1
#
_entry.id   AF-A0A1G9UEV7-F1
#
_cell.length_a   1.000
_cell.length_b   1.000
_cell.length_c   1.000
_cell.angle_alpha   90.00
_cell.angle_beta   90.00
_cell.angle_gamma   90.00
#
_symmetry.space_group_name_H-M   'P 1'
#
loop_
_entity.id
_entity.type
_entity.pdbx_description
1 polymer ?
#
loop_
_entity_poly.entity_id
_entity_poly.type
_entity_poly.pdbx_seq_one_letter_code
_entity_poly.pdbx_strand_id
1 'polypeptide(L)'
;MRSVSACARVFRAFADKNEVLAACLAEVTDPRHVVGELAAIDPSEPLRDRLIALIEVIRAQGERTGPVVSAVSLAGQARPRDHRSLSDEDRARLSASRTASYERLHAATAAMLEGDADALRTPVETAANLVLAIVMALGRGGGWDAGAASVTTDGLANLILHGVLA
;
A
#
# COMPACT_ATOMS: atom_id res chain seq x y z
N MET A 1 22.88 -34.52 19.19
CA MET A 1 22.04 -33.81 20.18
C MET A 1 21.79 -32.40 19.64
N ARG A 2 20.58 -32.12 19.12
CA ARG A 2 20.16 -30.77 18.71
C ARG A 2 19.79 -29.97 19.97
N SER A 3 20.10 -28.66 20.04
CA SER A 3 19.08 -27.60 20.25
C SER A 3 19.64 -26.23 20.65
N VAL A 4 19.24 -25.23 19.84
CA VAL A 4 18.58 -23.97 20.25
C VAL A 4 19.39 -22.97 21.09
N SER A 5 19.91 -21.92 20.44
CA SER A 5 20.27 -20.66 21.11
C SER A 5 20.00 -19.38 20.29
N ALA A 6 19.24 -19.47 19.19
CA ALA A 6 18.87 -18.29 18.41
C ALA A 6 17.53 -17.66 18.83
N CYS A 7 16.56 -18.45 19.32
CA CYS A 7 15.24 -17.92 19.68
C CYS A 7 15.24 -16.99 20.90
N ALA A 8 16.18 -17.13 21.84
CA ALA A 8 16.13 -16.39 23.11
C ALA A 8 16.40 -14.88 22.97
N ARG A 9 17.03 -14.41 21.88
CA ARG A 9 17.33 -12.97 21.67
C ARG A 9 16.21 -12.20 20.99
N VAL A 10 15.41 -12.86 20.14
CA VAL A 10 14.27 -12.21 19.48
C VAL A 10 13.19 -11.83 20.51
N PHE A 11 13.04 -12.59 21.60
CA PHE A 11 12.06 -12.32 22.66
C PHE A 11 12.49 -11.30 23.72
N ARG A 12 13.69 -10.70 23.64
CA ARG A 12 14.13 -9.69 24.62
C ARG A 12 13.90 -8.24 24.17
N ALA A 13 13.59 -8.04 22.89
CA ALA A 13 13.31 -6.72 22.31
C ALA A 13 11.81 -6.35 22.31
N PHE A 14 10.93 -7.31 22.59
CA PHE A 14 9.48 -7.15 22.51
C PHE A 14 8.84 -7.74 23.77
N ALA A 15 7.95 -6.98 24.40
CA ALA A 15 7.24 -7.33 25.63
C ALA A 15 6.25 -8.48 25.42
N ASP A 16 5.61 -8.56 24.25
CA ASP A 16 4.67 -9.65 23.93
C ASP A 16 4.55 -9.93 22.42
N LYS A 17 3.73 -10.93 22.08
CA LYS A 17 3.44 -11.33 20.69
C LYS A 17 2.81 -10.18 19.88
N ASN A 18 1.98 -9.34 20.50
CA ASN A 18 1.32 -8.24 19.80
C ASN A 18 2.33 -7.16 19.39
N GLU A 19 3.33 -6.89 20.23
CA GLU A 19 4.40 -5.94 19.89
C GLU A 19 5.23 -6.44 18.69
N VAL A 20 5.54 -7.74 18.63
CA VAL A 20 6.19 -8.34 17.45
C VAL A 20 5.31 -8.20 16.20
N LEU A 21 4.01 -8.49 16.29
CA LEU A 21 3.09 -8.35 15.16
C LEU A 21 2.95 -6.88 14.70
N ALA A 22 2.93 -5.93 15.64
CA ALA A 22 2.89 -4.51 15.34
C ALA A 22 4.18 -4.02 14.65
N ALA A 23 5.35 -4.46 15.11
CA ALA A 23 6.63 -4.15 14.48
C ALA A 23 6.74 -4.76 13.08
N CYS A 24 6.32 -6.03 12.91
CA CYS A 24 6.26 -6.67 11.59
C CYS A 24 5.28 -5.94 10.65
N LEU A 25 4.12 -5.51 11.16
CA LEU A 25 3.15 -4.76 10.36
C LEU A 25 3.72 -3.40 9.94
N ALA A 26 4.40 -2.68 10.85
CA ALA A 26 5.03 -1.41 10.56
C ALA A 26 6.10 -1.54 9.47
N GLU A 27 6.97 -2.55 9.55
CA GLU A 27 8.01 -2.80 8.55
C GLU A 27 7.41 -3.21 7.20
N VAL A 28 6.42 -4.11 7.19
CA VAL A 28 5.81 -4.59 5.95
C VAL A 28 4.96 -3.51 5.26
N THR A 29 4.35 -2.60 6.03
CA THR A 29 3.54 -1.49 5.49
C THR A 29 4.32 -0.20 5.29
N ASP A 30 5.64 -0.25 5.44
CA ASP A 30 6.51 0.89 5.22
C ASP A 30 6.46 1.33 3.73
N PRO A 31 6.10 2.60 3.44
CA PRO A 31 5.95 3.08 2.08
C PRO A 31 7.29 3.35 1.39
N ARG A 32 8.43 3.35 2.11
CA ARG A 32 9.75 3.75 1.55
C ARG A 32 10.10 3.00 0.28
N HIS A 33 9.86 1.70 0.25
CA HIS A 33 10.20 0.85 -0.89
C HIS A 33 9.36 1.19 -2.12
N VAL A 34 8.02 1.21 -1.97
CA VAL A 34 7.10 1.53 -3.06
C VAL A 34 7.27 2.97 -3.56
N VAL A 35 7.53 3.93 -2.66
CA VAL A 35 7.85 5.32 -3.03
C VAL A 35 9.15 5.40 -3.84
N GLY A 36 10.17 4.60 -3.47
CA GLY A 36 11.41 4.50 -4.23
C GLY A 36 11.21 3.93 -5.63
N GLU A 37 10.35 2.91 -5.78
CA GLU A 37 9.98 2.35 -7.09
C GLU A 37 9.22 3.37 -7.95
N LEU A 38 8.25 4.10 -7.37
CA LEU A 38 7.53 5.15 -8.08
C LEU A 38 8.46 6.28 -8.56
N ALA A 39 9.44 6.67 -7.74
CA ALA A 39 10.43 7.69 -8.10
C ALA A 39 11.43 7.22 -9.17
N ALA A 40 11.53 5.92 -9.43
CA ALA A 40 12.41 5.35 -10.45
C ALA A 40 11.75 5.19 -11.82
N ILE A 41 10.44 5.48 -11.94
CA ILE A 41 9.73 5.49 -13.22
C ILE A 41 10.36 6.54 -14.14
N ASP A 42 10.72 6.15 -15.36
CA ASP A 42 11.40 7.04 -16.32
C ASP A 42 10.46 8.19 -16.73
N PRO A 43 10.81 9.46 -16.43
CA PRO A 43 9.96 10.60 -16.77
C PRO A 43 9.94 10.91 -18.28
N SER A 44 10.79 10.29 -19.10
CA SER A 44 10.78 10.48 -20.56
C SER A 44 9.80 9.55 -21.28
N GLU A 45 9.27 8.53 -20.60
CA GLU A 45 8.27 7.63 -21.17
C GLU A 45 6.92 8.33 -21.37
N PRO A 46 6.12 7.89 -22.36
CA PRO A 46 4.74 8.35 -22.52
C PRO A 46 3.93 8.18 -21.23
N LEU A 47 3.05 9.14 -20.93
CA LEU A 47 2.21 9.12 -19.72
C LEU A 47 1.45 7.79 -19.52
N ARG A 48 1.00 7.18 -20.60
CA ARG A 48 0.35 5.86 -20.56
C ARG A 48 1.24 4.79 -19.95
N ASP A 49 2.50 4.72 -20.38
CA ASP A 49 3.43 3.68 -19.96
C ASP A 49 3.87 3.92 -18.51
N ARG A 50 4.09 5.19 -18.14
CA ARG A 50 4.33 5.57 -16.74
C ARG A 50 3.15 5.21 -15.83
N LEU A 51 1.91 5.41 -16.28
CA LEU A 51 0.71 5.03 -15.52
C LEU A 51 0.60 3.51 -15.34
N ILE A 52 0.92 2.74 -16.38
CA ILE A 52 0.99 1.28 -16.28
C ILE A 52 2.01 0.88 -15.23
N ALA A 53 3.24 1.41 -15.30
CA ALA A 53 4.29 1.14 -14.33
C ALA A 53 3.87 1.51 -12.90
N LEU A 54 3.24 2.68 -12.71
CA LEU A 54 2.71 3.11 -11.42
C LEU A 54 1.68 2.14 -10.85
N ILE A 55 0.72 1.70 -11.68
CA ILE A 55 -0.32 0.76 -11.28
C ILE A 55 0.32 -0.57 -10.87
N GLU A 56 1.29 -1.06 -11.63
CA GLU A 56 2.00 -2.32 -11.35
C GLU A 56 2.79 -2.25 -10.05
N VAL A 57 3.53 -1.16 -9.80
CA VAL A 57 4.28 -0.93 -8.56
C VAL A 57 3.35 -0.98 -7.35
N ILE A 58 2.21 -0.28 -7.39
CA ILE A 58 1.25 -0.27 -6.29
C ILE A 58 0.57 -1.64 -6.13
N ARG A 59 0.24 -2.31 -7.23
CA ARG A 59 -0.37 -3.64 -7.21
C ARG A 59 0.58 -4.67 -6.58
N ALA A 60 1.84 -4.69 -7.00
CA ALA A 60 2.87 -5.56 -6.46
C ALA A 60 3.09 -5.32 -4.95
N GLN A 61 3.06 -4.06 -4.52
CA GLN A 61 3.11 -3.74 -3.09
C GLN A 61 1.88 -4.28 -2.35
N GLY A 62 0.68 -4.16 -2.93
CA GLY A 62 -0.56 -4.72 -2.38
C GLY A 62 -0.52 -6.25 -2.25
N GLU A 63 -0.06 -6.95 -3.29
CA GLU A 63 0.10 -8.42 -3.31
C GLU A 63 1.11 -8.90 -2.25
N ARG A 64 2.20 -8.16 -2.07
CA ARG A 64 3.25 -8.48 -1.09
C ARG A 64 2.79 -8.27 0.36
N THR A 65 2.05 -7.20 0.62
CA THR A 65 1.70 -6.78 1.98
C THR A 65 0.32 -7.29 2.43
N GLY A 66 -0.61 -7.49 1.50
CA GLY A 66 -2.00 -7.88 1.76
C GLY A 66 -2.15 -9.16 2.61
N PRO A 67 -1.48 -10.27 2.26
CA PRO A 67 -1.55 -11.50 3.05
C PRO A 67 -1.05 -11.33 4.48
N VAL A 68 0.00 -10.53 4.68
CA VAL A 68 0.56 -10.26 6.02
C VAL A 68 -0.42 -9.43 6.84
N VAL A 69 -0.96 -8.35 6.27
CA VAL A 69 -1.95 -7.50 6.93
C VAL A 69 -3.19 -8.31 7.31
N SER A 70 -3.66 -9.18 6.42
CA SER A 70 -4.80 -10.07 6.66
C SER A 70 -4.51 -11.08 7.78
N ALA A 71 -3.36 -11.76 7.72
CA ALA A 71 -2.95 -12.73 8.74
C ALA A 71 -2.79 -12.09 10.13
N VAL A 72 -2.19 -10.90 10.21
CA VAL A 72 -2.07 -10.13 11.46
C VAL A 72 -3.45 -9.74 11.99
N SER A 73 -4.35 -9.28 11.11
CA SER A 73 -5.72 -8.92 11.48
C SER A 73 -6.48 -10.12 12.05
N LEU A 74 -6.41 -11.28 11.39
CA LEU A 74 -7.05 -12.52 11.84
C LEU A 74 -6.42 -13.06 13.15
N ALA A 75 -5.10 -13.01 13.26
CA ALA A 75 -4.37 -13.43 14.47
C ALA A 75 -4.69 -12.53 15.68
N GLY A 76 -5.00 -11.26 15.45
CA GLY A 76 -5.50 -10.33 16.47
C GLY A 76 -6.92 -10.63 16.93
N GLN A 77 -7.79 -11.17 16.07
CA GLN A 77 -9.18 -11.51 16.41
C GLN A 77 -9.34 -12.86 17.13
N ALA A 78 -8.38 -13.79 16.98
CA ALA A 78 -8.48 -15.17 17.47
C ALA A 78 -8.36 -15.37 19.01
N ARG A 79 -8.40 -14.30 19.83
CA ARG A 79 -8.39 -14.43 21.30
C ARG A 79 -9.63 -13.78 21.94
N PRO A 80 -10.63 -14.58 22.36
CA PRO A 80 -11.79 -14.12 23.14
C PRO A 80 -11.46 -13.80 24.61
N ARG A 81 -10.38 -13.07 24.91
CA ARG A 81 -10.17 -12.51 26.25
C ARG A 81 -9.93 -11.01 26.14
N ASP A 82 -10.95 -10.28 26.58
CA ASP A 82 -11.10 -8.83 26.69
C ASP A 82 -11.05 -8.00 25.39
N HIS A 83 -12.22 -7.49 25.02
CA HIS A 83 -12.45 -6.40 24.07
C HIS A 83 -11.93 -5.04 24.59
N ARG A 84 -10.71 -5.00 25.13
CA ARG A 84 -9.94 -3.78 25.47
C ARG A 84 -8.58 -3.76 24.75
N SER A 85 -8.46 -4.49 23.66
CA SER A 85 -7.23 -4.75 22.92
C SER A 85 -6.91 -3.61 21.93
N LEU A 86 -5.69 -3.06 22.07
CA LEU A 86 -5.19 -1.75 21.62
C LEU A 86 -5.71 -0.58 22.47
N SER A 87 -4.80 0.10 23.14
CA SER A 87 -5.10 1.40 23.76
C SER A 87 -5.54 2.40 22.68
N ASP A 88 -6.25 3.45 23.07
CA ASP A 88 -6.59 4.52 22.11
C ASP A 88 -5.33 5.17 21.53
N GLU A 89 -4.23 5.18 22.28
CA GLU A 89 -2.90 5.61 21.81
C GLU A 89 -2.35 4.69 20.71
N ASP A 90 -2.44 3.37 20.88
CA ASP A 90 -1.98 2.42 19.86
C ASP A 90 -2.81 2.51 18.57
N ARG A 91 -4.13 2.71 18.71
CA ARG A 91 -5.04 2.91 17.58
C ARG A 91 -4.73 4.22 16.85
N ALA A 92 -4.51 5.30 17.60
CA ALA A 92 -4.13 6.60 17.05
C ALA A 92 -2.78 6.51 16.32
N ARG A 93 -1.78 5.85 16.91
CA ARG A 93 -0.46 5.64 16.31
C ARG A 93 -0.54 4.85 15.00
N LEU A 94 -1.32 3.77 14.98
CA LEU A 94 -1.53 2.97 13.77
C LEU A 94 -2.28 3.76 12.68
N SER A 95 -3.29 4.55 13.06
CA SER A 95 -4.00 5.44 12.13
C SER A 95 -3.06 6.49 11.54
N ALA A 96 -2.29 7.20 12.38
CA ALA A 96 -1.32 8.19 11.95
C ALA A 96 -0.25 7.59 11.03
N SER A 97 0.22 6.37 11.32
CA SER A 97 1.15 5.65 10.45
C SER A 97 0.55 5.38 9.06
N ARG A 98 -0.70 4.95 8.99
CA ARG A 98 -1.40 4.71 7.71
C ARG A 98 -1.59 6.01 6.92
N THR A 99 -1.98 7.09 7.60
CA THR A 99 -2.10 8.42 6.99
C THR A 99 -0.77 8.88 6.42
N ALA A 100 0.32 8.81 7.20
CA ALA A 100 1.65 9.19 6.73
C ALA A 100 2.15 8.30 5.58
N SER A 101 1.79 7.02 5.54
CA SER A 101 2.10 6.14 4.41
C SER A 101 1.35 6.55 3.15
N TYR A 102 0.06 6.87 3.29
CA TYR A 102 -0.78 7.35 2.19
C TYR A 102 -0.27 8.69 1.64
N GLU A 103 0.07 9.64 2.51
CA GLU A 103 0.60 10.95 2.11
C GLU A 103 1.89 10.84 1.29
N ARG A 104 2.81 9.93 1.66
CA ARG A 104 4.05 9.71 0.89
C ARG A 104 3.78 9.09 -0.48
N LEU A 105 2.87 8.12 -0.56
CA LEU A 105 2.44 7.53 -1.82
C LEU A 105 1.78 8.58 -2.71
N HIS A 106 0.88 9.38 -2.14
CA HIS A 106 0.19 10.46 -2.82
C HIS A 106 1.17 11.49 -3.38
N ALA A 107 2.13 11.95 -2.57
CA ALA A 107 3.17 12.88 -3.03
C ALA A 107 4.02 12.30 -4.17
N ALA A 108 4.40 11.02 -4.09
CA ALA A 108 5.16 10.36 -5.16
C ALA A 108 4.35 10.23 -6.46
N THR A 109 3.07 9.87 -6.36
CA THR A 109 2.16 9.84 -7.52
C THR A 109 1.95 11.22 -8.13
N ALA A 110 1.76 12.26 -7.30
CA ALA A 110 1.62 13.64 -7.77
C ALA A 110 2.88 14.11 -8.51
N ALA A 111 4.07 13.88 -7.94
CA ALA A 111 5.34 14.25 -8.57
C ALA A 111 5.54 13.59 -9.95
N MET A 112 5.07 12.36 -10.13
CA MET A 112 5.11 11.67 -11.43
C MET A 112 4.19 12.33 -12.48
N LEU A 113 3.01 12.80 -12.05
CA LEU A 113 2.00 13.41 -12.92
C LEU A 113 2.26 14.90 -13.22
N GLU A 114 3.13 15.56 -12.47
CA GLU A 114 3.39 17.00 -12.58
C GLU A 114 3.83 17.41 -13.99
N GLY A 115 4.59 16.55 -14.69
CA GLY A 115 5.05 16.79 -16.06
C GLY A 115 3.92 16.89 -17.10
N ASP A 116 2.73 16.41 -16.77
CA ASP A 116 1.55 16.41 -17.65
C ASP A 116 0.40 17.23 -17.06
N ALA A 117 0.68 18.14 -16.12
CA ALA A 117 -0.33 18.96 -15.44
C ALA A 117 -1.32 19.62 -16.41
N ASP A 118 -0.83 20.15 -17.53
CA ASP A 118 -1.63 20.81 -18.56
C ASP A 118 -2.59 19.87 -19.32
N ALA A 119 -2.34 18.56 -19.30
CA ALA A 119 -3.18 17.54 -19.91
C ALA A 119 -4.22 16.96 -18.94
N LEU A 120 -4.17 17.30 -17.65
CA LEU A 120 -5.11 16.78 -16.65
C LEU A 120 -6.42 17.61 -16.66
N ARG A 121 -7.57 16.96 -16.47
CA ARG A 121 -8.86 17.68 -16.30
C ARG A 121 -9.08 18.22 -14.88
N THR A 122 -8.20 17.86 -13.96
CA THR A 122 -8.26 18.19 -12.53
C THR A 122 -6.86 18.53 -12.03
N PRO A 123 -6.73 19.24 -10.90
CA PRO A 123 -5.41 19.46 -10.28
C PRO A 123 -4.66 18.15 -10.06
N VAL A 124 -3.32 18.19 -10.17
CA VAL A 124 -2.40 17.04 -10.08
C VAL A 124 -2.66 16.22 -8.82
N GLU A 125 -2.86 16.89 -7.69
CA GLU A 125 -3.11 16.27 -6.39
C GLU A 125 -4.44 15.50 -6.38
N THR A 126 -5.46 16.03 -7.07
CA THR A 126 -6.76 15.38 -7.20
C THR A 126 -6.65 14.15 -8.08
N ALA A 127 -5.95 14.25 -9.22
CA ALA A 127 -5.69 13.11 -10.09
C ALA A 127 -4.92 12.00 -9.35
N ALA A 128 -3.86 12.35 -8.63
CA ALA A 128 -3.08 11.41 -7.82
C ALA A 128 -3.94 10.69 -6.78
N ASN A 129 -4.82 11.43 -6.09
CA ASN A 129 -5.74 10.85 -5.11
C ASN A 129 -6.74 9.87 -5.77
N LEU A 130 -7.27 10.20 -6.94
CA LEU A 130 -8.19 9.33 -7.68
C LEU A 130 -7.51 8.04 -8.15
N VAL A 131 -6.31 8.15 -8.72
CA VAL A 131 -5.51 7.00 -9.16
C VAL A 131 -5.27 6.05 -7.99
N LEU A 132 -4.77 6.56 -6.86
CA LEU A 132 -4.53 5.75 -5.66
C LEU A 132 -5.82 5.11 -5.13
N ALA A 133 -6.92 5.88 -5.05
CA ALA A 133 -8.20 5.36 -4.56
C ALA A 133 -8.69 4.17 -5.39
N ILE A 134 -8.61 4.26 -6.72
CA ILE A 134 -9.07 3.21 -7.64
C ILE A 134 -8.15 1.98 -7.54
N VAL A 135 -6.83 2.16 -7.69
CA VAL A 135 -5.86 1.06 -7.67
C VAL A 135 -5.92 0.29 -6.35
N MET A 136 -5.97 0.99 -5.22
CA MET A 136 -6.07 0.37 -3.90
C MET A 136 -7.43 -0.30 -3.66
N ALA A 137 -8.53 0.25 -4.19
CA ALA A 137 -9.85 -0.39 -4.08
C ALA A 137 -9.89 -1.72 -4.84
N LEU A 138 -9.32 -1.78 -6.05
CA LEU A 138 -9.21 -3.01 -6.83
C LEU A 138 -8.40 -4.09 -6.11
N GLY A 139 -7.33 -3.69 -5.40
CA GLY A 139 -6.51 -4.61 -4.60
C GLY A 139 -7.25 -5.26 -3.42
N ARG A 140 -8.20 -4.54 -2.79
CA ARG A 140 -8.96 -5.08 -1.64
C ARG A 140 -10.07 -6.06 -2.01
N GLY A 141 -10.65 -5.91 -3.19
CA GLY A 141 -11.79 -6.71 -3.64
C GLY A 141 -11.44 -7.92 -4.52
N GLY A 142 -10.14 -8.19 -4.74
CA GLY A 142 -9.71 -9.15 -5.75
C GLY A 142 -10.05 -8.70 -7.18
N GLY A 143 -10.25 -7.40 -7.41
CA GLY A 143 -10.68 -6.85 -8.70
C GLY A 143 -9.66 -7.04 -9.82
N TRP A 144 -8.39 -7.24 -9.46
CA TRP A 144 -7.32 -7.62 -10.38
C TRP A 144 -7.46 -9.07 -10.88
N ASP A 145 -7.99 -9.96 -10.05
CA ASP A 145 -8.00 -11.42 -10.27
C ASP A 145 -9.41 -12.01 -10.35
N ALA A 146 -10.45 -11.19 -10.48
CA ALA A 146 -11.87 -11.56 -10.44
C ALA A 146 -12.38 -12.32 -11.70
N GLY A 147 -11.50 -13.04 -12.40
CA GLY A 147 -11.85 -13.85 -13.58
C GLY A 147 -12.21 -13.00 -14.81
N ALA A 148 -13.31 -13.36 -15.50
CA ALA A 148 -13.70 -12.80 -16.80
C ALA A 148 -14.03 -11.29 -16.80
N ALA A 149 -14.17 -10.67 -15.63
CA ALA A 149 -14.41 -9.23 -15.45
C ALA A 149 -13.26 -8.53 -14.70
N SER A 150 -12.05 -9.11 -14.71
CA SER A 150 -10.87 -8.49 -14.11
C SER A 150 -10.50 -7.18 -14.80
N VAL A 151 -10.14 -6.19 -14.01
CA VAL A 151 -9.59 -4.94 -14.52
C VAL A 151 -8.11 -5.17 -14.81
N THR A 152 -7.70 -5.03 -16.07
CA THR A 152 -6.28 -5.12 -16.44
C THR A 152 -5.57 -3.80 -16.15
N THR A 153 -4.24 -3.84 -15.96
CA THR A 153 -3.42 -2.63 -15.81
C THR A 153 -3.60 -1.68 -17.00
N ASP A 154 -3.53 -2.21 -18.23
CA ASP A 154 -3.80 -1.46 -19.46
C ASP A 154 -5.21 -0.85 -19.51
N GLY A 155 -6.22 -1.62 -19.09
CA GLY A 155 -7.60 -1.18 -19.06
C GLY A 155 -7.82 -0.05 -18.06
N LEU A 156 -7.18 -0.15 -16.88
CA LEU A 156 -7.23 0.91 -15.89
C LEU A 156 -6.44 2.15 -16.32
N ALA A 157 -5.24 1.99 -16.90
CA ALA A 157 -4.46 3.11 -17.43
C ALA A 157 -5.24 3.85 -18.51
N ASN A 158 -5.88 3.12 -19.42
CA ASN A 158 -6.78 3.72 -20.42
C ASN A 158 -7.98 4.42 -19.77
N LEU A 159 -8.62 3.82 -18.75
CA LEU A 159 -9.73 4.46 -18.03
C LEU A 159 -9.29 5.76 -17.35
N ILE A 160 -8.12 5.79 -16.71
CA ILE A 160 -7.56 6.99 -16.08
C ILE A 160 -7.30 8.05 -17.15
N LEU A 161 -6.66 7.67 -18.26
CA LEU A 161 -6.36 8.57 -19.38
C LEU A 161 -7.60 9.21 -20.02
N HIS A 162 -8.73 8.51 -20.08
CA HIS A 162 -9.92 9.03 -20.76
C HIS A 162 -10.99 9.57 -19.80
N GLY A 163 -10.94 9.17 -18.53
CA GLY A 163 -11.90 9.55 -17.49
C GLY A 163 -11.43 10.67 -16.58
N VAL A 164 -10.13 10.75 -16.29
CA VAL A 164 -9.52 11.74 -15.38
C VAL A 164 -8.59 12.69 -16.13
N LEU A 165 -7.98 12.23 -17.23
CA LEU A 165 -7.10 13.01 -18.11
C LEU A 165 -7.86 13.46 -19.37
N ALA A 166 -7.37 14.51 -20.04
CA ALA A 166 -8.11 15.17 -21.12
C ALA A 166 -8.04 14.47 -22.46
#